data_AF-A0A974VVH9-F1
#
_entry.id   AF-A0A974VVH9-F1
#
_cell.length_a   1.000
_cell.length_b   1.000
_cell.length_c   1.000
_cell.angle_alpha   90.00
_cell.angle_beta   90.00
_cell.angle_gamma   90.00
#
_symmetry.space_group_name_H-M   'P 1'
#
loop_
_entity.id
_entity.type
_entity.pdbx_description
1 polymer ?
#
loop_
_entity_poly.entity_id
_entity_poly.type
_entity_poly.pdbx_seq_one_letter_code
_entity_poly.pdbx_strand_id
1 'polypeptide(L)'
;MFTLLSVLLLAACSSKEQTGLKEALTVKLQDDQDLKDYKLDPKEVAACVEKAISDGLPGIPGDPRRPQYYEAYAKFVSVNSPGDAEAAVQQYKDLFGGIKQAHEAANTITDHIMTCMGTAIEQHGGEREK
;
A
#
# COMPACT_ATOMS: atom_id res chain seq x y z
N MET A 1 -36.72 4.13 -28.04
CA MET A 1 -36.04 3.01 -27.33
C MET A 1 -34.55 3.33 -27.31
N PHE A 2 -34.09 4.10 -26.33
CA PHE A 2 -32.68 4.46 -26.15
C PHE A 2 -32.43 4.62 -24.66
N THR A 3 -32.19 3.51 -23.99
CA THR A 3 -31.83 3.45 -22.58
C THR A 3 -30.83 2.32 -22.44
N LEU A 4 -29.53 2.63 -22.50
CA LEU A 4 -28.41 1.79 -22.01
C LEU A 4 -27.07 2.45 -22.41
N LEU A 5 -26.66 3.50 -21.69
CA LEU A 5 -25.28 4.01 -21.78
C LEU A 5 -24.86 4.74 -20.49
N SER A 6 -24.90 4.06 -19.35
CA SER A 6 -24.48 4.67 -18.06
C SER A 6 -23.67 3.74 -17.14
N VAL A 7 -23.11 2.64 -17.64
CA VAL A 7 -22.46 1.62 -16.76
C VAL A 7 -20.91 1.69 -16.76
N LEU A 8 -20.26 2.50 -17.60
CA LEU A 8 -18.79 2.49 -17.73
C LEU A 8 -18.00 3.48 -16.85
N LEU A 9 -18.63 4.28 -16.00
CA LEU A 9 -17.93 5.31 -15.20
C LEU A 9 -17.42 4.84 -13.83
N LEU A 10 -17.74 3.61 -13.38
CA LEU A 10 -17.38 3.12 -12.04
C LEU A 10 -15.97 2.49 -11.96
N ALA A 11 -15.32 2.19 -13.08
CA ALA A 11 -13.98 1.58 -13.08
C ALA A 11 -12.83 2.59 -12.86
N ALA A 12 -13.07 3.89 -13.09
CA ALA A 12 -12.01 4.90 -13.04
C ALA A 12 -11.70 5.44 -11.63
N CYS A 13 -12.62 5.32 -10.68
CA CYS A 13 -12.40 5.78 -9.30
C CYS A 13 -11.50 4.83 -8.50
N SER A 14 -11.54 3.52 -8.76
CA SER A 14 -10.77 2.54 -7.99
C SER A 14 -9.26 2.61 -8.29
N SER A 15 -8.87 3.01 -9.50
CA SER A 15 -7.47 3.08 -9.89
C SER A 15 -6.73 4.24 -9.22
N LYS A 16 -7.40 5.37 -8.95
CA LYS A 16 -6.73 6.59 -8.46
C LYS A 16 -6.22 6.43 -7.02
N GLU A 17 -7.01 5.80 -6.15
CA GLU A 17 -6.64 5.65 -4.74
C GLU A 17 -5.56 4.59 -4.53
N GLN A 18 -5.68 3.48 -5.28
CA GLN A 18 -4.65 2.45 -5.33
C GLN A 18 -3.31 3.01 -5.87
N THR A 19 -3.37 3.90 -6.87
CA THR A 19 -2.19 4.63 -7.36
C THR A 19 -1.55 5.51 -6.27
N GLY A 20 -2.37 6.14 -5.42
CA GLY A 20 -1.88 6.98 -4.32
C GLY A 20 -1.05 6.23 -3.28
N LEU A 21 -1.46 5.01 -2.90
CA LEU A 21 -0.68 4.16 -1.99
C LEU A 21 0.67 3.77 -2.61
N LYS A 22 0.67 3.30 -3.86
CA LYS A 22 1.91 2.92 -4.55
C LYS A 22 2.87 4.08 -4.68
N GLU A 23 2.38 5.27 -4.98
CA GLU A 23 3.18 6.48 -5.10
C GLU A 23 3.78 6.87 -3.75
N ALA A 24 2.99 6.86 -2.67
CA ALA A 24 3.47 7.10 -1.31
C ALA A 24 4.56 6.09 -0.89
N LEU A 25 4.36 4.80 -1.20
CA LEU A 25 5.34 3.74 -0.94
C LEU A 25 6.62 3.98 -1.74
N THR A 26 6.50 4.33 -3.02
CA THR A 26 7.64 4.60 -3.89
C THR A 26 8.47 5.76 -3.35
N VAL A 27 7.82 6.86 -2.95
CA VAL A 27 8.51 8.01 -2.34
C VAL A 27 9.22 7.60 -1.05
N LYS A 28 8.54 6.87 -0.16
CA LYS A 28 9.15 6.38 1.09
C LYS A 28 10.38 5.50 0.82
N LEU A 29 10.29 4.62 -0.16
CA LEU A 29 11.32 3.63 -0.49
C LEU A 29 12.48 4.20 -1.31
N GLN A 30 12.29 5.31 -2.05
CA GLN A 30 13.36 5.98 -2.78
C GLN A 30 14.50 6.45 -1.88
N ASP A 31 14.17 6.86 -0.66
CA ASP A 31 15.16 7.35 0.31
C ASP A 31 15.76 6.24 1.17
N ASP A 32 15.22 5.02 1.11
CA ASP A 32 15.65 3.87 1.89
C ASP A 32 17.09 3.44 1.53
N GLN A 33 17.94 3.28 2.56
CA GLN A 33 19.35 2.95 2.36
C GLN A 33 19.55 1.48 2.00
N ASP A 34 18.74 0.57 2.52
CA ASP A 34 18.87 -0.86 2.25
C ASP A 34 18.57 -1.13 0.76
N LEU A 35 17.55 -0.49 0.20
CA LEU A 35 17.26 -0.60 -1.22
C LEU A 35 18.44 -0.15 -2.09
N LYS A 36 19.13 0.92 -1.70
CA LYS A 36 20.33 1.42 -2.40
C LYS A 36 21.48 0.43 -2.29
N ASP A 37 21.73 -0.11 -1.11
CA ASP A 37 22.82 -1.05 -0.84
C ASP A 37 22.63 -2.37 -1.59
N TYR A 38 21.39 -2.87 -1.65
CA TYR A 38 21.03 -4.08 -2.38
C TYR A 38 20.70 -3.84 -3.87
N LYS A 39 20.74 -2.58 -4.34
CA LYS A 39 20.42 -2.18 -5.73
C LYS A 39 19.03 -2.62 -6.19
N LEU A 40 18.05 -2.59 -5.28
CA LEU A 40 16.66 -2.93 -5.57
C LEU A 40 15.95 -1.74 -6.21
N ASP A 41 15.02 -1.99 -7.14
CA ASP A 41 14.14 -0.93 -7.67
C ASP A 41 13.04 -0.58 -6.64
N PRO A 42 12.99 0.67 -6.12
CA PRO A 42 11.93 1.10 -5.21
C PRO A 42 10.52 0.90 -5.75
N LYS A 43 10.32 0.97 -7.07
CA LYS A 43 9.00 0.77 -7.69
C LYS A 43 8.56 -0.68 -7.66
N GLU A 44 9.49 -1.61 -7.79
CA GLU A 44 9.20 -3.05 -7.73
C GLU A 44 8.85 -3.46 -6.30
N VAL A 45 9.64 -2.99 -5.32
CA VAL A 45 9.34 -3.21 -3.90
C VAL A 45 8.01 -2.55 -3.51
N ALA A 46 7.75 -1.31 -3.94
CA ALA A 46 6.48 -0.63 -3.69
C ALA A 46 5.27 -1.39 -4.27
N ALA A 47 5.39 -1.91 -5.49
CA ALA A 47 4.33 -2.71 -6.10
C ALA A 47 4.07 -4.02 -5.35
N CYS A 48 5.13 -4.67 -4.85
CA CYS A 48 4.99 -5.85 -3.99
C CYS A 48 4.24 -5.52 -2.69
N VAL A 49 4.61 -4.42 -2.01
CA VAL A 49 3.98 -4.01 -0.74
C VAL A 49 2.51 -3.62 -0.95
N GLU A 50 2.23 -2.85 -2.00
CA GLU A 50 0.86 -2.49 -2.39
C GLU A 50 0.01 -3.74 -2.65
N LYS A 51 0.57 -4.73 -3.35
CA LYS A 51 -0.09 -6.01 -3.58
C LYS A 51 -0.35 -6.76 -2.28
N ALA A 52 0.64 -6.86 -1.40
CA ALA A 52 0.49 -7.56 -0.11
C ALA A 52 -0.60 -6.92 0.77
N ILE A 53 -0.63 -5.58 0.83
CA ILE A 53 -1.69 -4.83 1.50
C ILE A 53 -3.04 -5.13 0.85
N SER A 54 -3.12 -5.02 -0.49
CA SER A 54 -4.33 -5.26 -1.26
C SER A 54 -4.91 -6.67 -1.05
N ASP A 55 -4.04 -7.69 -0.98
CA ASP A 55 -4.43 -9.09 -0.75
C ASP A 55 -4.94 -9.29 0.70
N GLY A 56 -4.47 -8.49 1.66
CA GLY A 56 -4.91 -8.51 3.06
C GLY A 56 -6.16 -7.68 3.37
N LEU A 57 -6.63 -6.85 2.43
CA LEU A 57 -7.82 -6.01 2.66
C LEU A 57 -9.10 -6.85 2.75
N PRO A 58 -10.04 -6.48 3.64
CA PRO A 58 -11.33 -7.17 3.71
C PRO A 58 -12.18 -6.93 2.45
N GLY A 59 -13.04 -7.90 2.15
CA GLY A 59 -13.97 -7.84 1.02
C GLY A 59 -13.38 -8.38 -0.29
N ILE A 60 -14.23 -8.46 -1.32
CA ILE A 60 -13.83 -8.89 -2.67
C ILE A 60 -13.29 -7.71 -3.49
N PRO A 61 -12.53 -7.94 -4.57
CA PRO A 61 -12.24 -6.91 -5.55
C PRO A 61 -13.54 -6.20 -5.98
N GLY A 62 -13.60 -4.88 -5.80
CA GLY A 62 -14.80 -4.07 -6.03
C GLY A 62 -15.62 -3.71 -4.78
N ASP A 63 -15.24 -4.15 -3.57
CA ASP A 63 -15.85 -3.64 -2.32
C ASP A 63 -15.65 -2.11 -2.23
N PRO A 64 -16.74 -1.33 -2.02
CA PRO A 64 -16.69 0.13 -2.05
C PRO A 64 -15.84 0.75 -0.94
N ARG A 65 -15.42 -0.02 0.07
CA ARG A 65 -14.55 0.44 1.16
C ARG A 65 -13.06 0.26 0.85
N ARG A 66 -12.69 -0.55 -0.15
CA ARG A 66 -11.27 -0.75 -0.54
C ARG A 66 -10.54 0.57 -0.83
N PRO A 67 -11.14 1.55 -1.54
CA PRO A 67 -10.52 2.86 -1.73
C PRO A 67 -10.12 3.53 -0.39
N GLN A 68 -11.02 3.53 0.60
CA GLN A 68 -10.75 4.10 1.94
C GLN A 68 -9.59 3.40 2.66
N TYR A 69 -9.44 2.09 2.49
CA TYR A 69 -8.28 1.38 3.03
C TYR A 69 -6.99 1.81 2.33
N TYR A 70 -6.97 1.95 1.00
CA TYR A 70 -5.81 2.47 0.28
C TYR A 70 -5.44 3.89 0.73
N GLU A 71 -6.43 4.76 0.93
CA GLU A 71 -6.22 6.11 1.47
C GLU A 71 -5.60 6.07 2.88
N ALA A 72 -6.12 5.20 3.75
CA ALA A 72 -5.60 5.04 5.11
C ALA A 72 -4.15 4.55 5.11
N TYR A 73 -3.85 3.50 4.34
CA TYR A 73 -2.49 2.98 4.18
C TYR A 73 -1.55 4.03 3.57
N ALA A 74 -1.98 4.79 2.56
CA ALA A 74 -1.18 5.87 1.99
C ALA A 74 -0.87 6.93 3.05
N LYS A 75 -1.84 7.27 3.89
CA LYS A 75 -1.63 8.20 5.00
C LYS A 75 -0.63 7.67 6.01
N PHE A 76 -0.74 6.40 6.42
CA PHE A 76 0.21 5.75 7.33
C PHE A 76 1.64 5.73 6.78
N VAL A 77 1.80 5.52 5.47
CA VAL A 77 3.12 5.55 4.80
C VAL A 77 3.74 6.95 4.82
N SER A 78 2.93 7.99 4.64
CA SER A 78 3.40 9.38 4.47
C SER A 78 3.58 10.18 5.78
N VAL A 79 3.41 9.58 6.96
CA VAL A 79 3.64 10.28 8.24
C VAL A 79 5.13 10.49 8.48
N ASN A 80 5.50 11.68 8.97
CA ASN A 80 6.91 12.07 9.19
C ASN A 80 7.25 12.27 10.67
N SER A 81 6.27 12.16 11.56
CA SER A 81 6.45 12.31 12.99
C SER A 81 5.54 11.35 13.77
N PRO A 82 5.89 11.00 15.02
CA PRO A 82 5.01 10.22 15.88
C PRO A 82 3.64 10.88 16.09
N GLY A 83 3.58 12.21 16.17
CA GLY A 83 2.31 12.94 16.30
C GLY A 83 1.40 12.78 15.07
N ASP A 84 1.97 12.81 13.87
CA ASP A 84 1.22 12.58 12.63
C ASP A 84 0.76 11.13 12.49
N ALA A 85 1.58 10.18 12.97
CA ALA A 85 1.23 8.76 13.00
C ALA A 85 0.01 8.52 13.90
N GLU A 86 0.02 9.07 15.12
CA GLU A 86 -1.12 8.98 16.03
C GLU A 86 -2.38 9.66 15.46
N ALA A 87 -2.22 10.83 14.82
CA ALA A 87 -3.33 11.52 14.18
C ALA A 87 -3.94 10.69 13.04
N ALA A 88 -3.11 10.04 12.21
CA ALA A 88 -3.58 9.18 11.13
C ALA A 88 -4.31 7.94 11.67
N VAL A 89 -3.77 7.30 12.71
CA VAL A 89 -4.40 6.14 13.35
C VAL A 89 -5.75 6.53 13.96
N GLN A 90 -5.82 7.67 14.64
CA GLN A 90 -7.07 8.19 15.19
C GLN A 90 -8.10 8.52 14.10
N GLN A 91 -7.67 9.01 12.93
CA GLN A 91 -8.53 9.32 11.80
C GLN A 91 -9.18 8.06 11.20
N TYR A 92 -8.44 6.96 11.10
CA TYR A 92 -8.90 5.74 10.40
C TYR A 92 -9.32 4.58 11.32
N LYS A 93 -9.26 4.75 12.65
CA LYS A 93 -9.60 3.68 13.62
C LYS A 93 -10.90 2.95 13.32
N ASP A 94 -11.96 3.64 12.94
CA ASP A 94 -13.29 3.04 12.76
C ASP A 94 -13.35 2.20 11.48
N LEU A 95 -12.55 2.53 10.47
CA LEU A 95 -12.39 1.75 9.23
C LEU A 95 -11.74 0.38 9.51
N PHE A 96 -10.82 0.32 10.48
CA PHE A 96 -10.14 -0.91 10.89
C PHE A 96 -10.84 -1.64 12.04
N GLY A 97 -11.92 -1.08 12.60
CA GLY A 97 -12.68 -1.69 13.70
C GLY A 97 -12.18 -1.33 15.10
N GLY A 98 -11.30 -0.34 15.24
CA GLY A 98 -10.82 0.19 16.50
C GLY A 98 -9.40 0.76 16.43
N ILE A 99 -9.00 1.45 17.50
CA ILE A 99 -7.67 2.09 17.58
C ILE A 99 -6.55 1.06 17.52
N LYS A 100 -6.73 -0.07 18.21
CA LYS A 100 -5.77 -1.18 18.24
C LYS A 100 -5.56 -1.75 16.83
N GLN A 101 -6.64 -2.01 16.11
CA GLN A 101 -6.59 -2.57 14.76
C GLN A 101 -5.98 -1.59 13.75
N ALA A 102 -6.21 -0.29 13.91
CA ALA A 102 -5.55 0.70 13.06
C ALA A 102 -4.03 0.80 13.33
N HIS A 103 -3.59 0.70 14.59
CA HIS A 103 -2.15 0.58 14.88
C HIS A 103 -1.56 -0.70 14.30
N GLU A 104 -2.24 -1.84 14.46
CA GLU A 104 -1.81 -3.11 13.87
C GLU A 104 -1.67 -2.98 12.35
N ALA A 105 -2.67 -2.41 11.68
CA ALA A 105 -2.63 -2.16 10.23
C ALA A 105 -1.49 -1.22 9.81
N ALA A 106 -1.21 -0.16 10.57
CA ALA A 106 -0.07 0.71 10.28
C ALA A 106 1.27 -0.02 10.42
N ASN A 107 1.39 -0.91 11.42
CA ASN A 107 2.62 -1.66 11.68
C ASN A 107 2.88 -2.75 10.62
N THR A 108 1.84 -3.37 10.03
CA THR A 108 2.05 -4.38 8.99
C THR A 108 2.73 -3.85 7.74
N ILE A 109 2.72 -2.53 7.51
CA ILE A 109 3.44 -1.90 6.39
C ILE A 109 4.93 -2.24 6.45
N THR A 110 5.55 -2.17 7.64
CA THR A 110 6.96 -2.52 7.83
C THR A 110 7.21 -4.00 7.53
N ASP A 111 6.33 -4.88 8.01
CA ASP A 111 6.44 -6.32 7.76
C ASP A 111 6.36 -6.64 6.26
N HIS A 112 5.46 -5.97 5.54
CA HIS A 112 5.33 -6.10 4.09
C HIS A 112 6.57 -5.57 3.37
N ILE A 113 7.11 -4.41 3.77
CA ILE A 113 8.35 -3.86 3.18
C ILE A 113 9.49 -4.86 3.34
N MET A 114 9.73 -5.36 4.56
CA MET A 114 10.81 -6.32 4.84
C MET A 114 10.65 -7.61 4.05
N THR A 115 9.43 -8.15 3.97
CA THR A 115 9.12 -9.36 3.20
C THR A 115 9.37 -9.15 1.71
N CYS A 116 8.91 -8.03 1.16
CA CYS A 116 9.06 -7.70 -0.25
C CYS A 116 10.52 -7.43 -0.63
N MET A 117 11.28 -6.76 0.23
CA MET A 117 12.73 -6.59 0.04
C MET A 117 13.46 -7.93 0.05
N GLY A 118 13.17 -8.81 1.02
CA GLY A 118 13.75 -10.15 1.07
C GLY A 118 13.48 -10.94 -0.21
N THR A 119 12.24 -10.91 -0.68
CA THR A 119 11.84 -11.55 -1.94
C THR A 119 12.60 -10.97 -3.15
N ALA A 120 12.76 -9.64 -3.22
CA ALA A 120 13.50 -8.99 -4.30
C ALA A 120 14.99 -9.35 -4.28
N ILE A 121 15.60 -9.42 -3.08
CA ILE A 121 17.00 -9.84 -2.91
C ILE A 121 17.20 -11.28 -3.38
N GLU A 122 16.30 -12.21 -3.03
CA GLU A 122 16.35 -13.60 -3.48
C GLU A 122 16.26 -13.71 -5.01
N GLN A 123 15.38 -12.91 -5.62
CA GLN A 123 15.22 -12.86 -7.08
C GLN A 123 16.48 -12.34 -7.77
N HIS A 124 17.06 -11.23 -7.31
CA HIS A 124 18.32 -10.68 -7.87
C HIS A 124 19.56 -11.52 -7.51
N GLY A 125 19.53 -12.26 -6.40
CA GLY A 125 20.57 -13.21 -6.03
C GLY A 125 20.59 -14.42 -6.97
N GLY A 126 19.42 -14.95 -7.32
CA GLY A 126 19.27 -16.08 -8.25
C GLY A 126 19.58 -15.75 -9.71
N GLU A 127 19.46 -14.49 -10.12
CA GLU A 127 19.84 -14.02 -11.46
C GLU A 127 21.35 -13.86 -11.67
N ARG A 128 22.15 -13.75 -10.59
CA ARG A 128 23.62 -13.65 -10.68
C ARG A 128 24.35 -14.99 -10.75
N GLU A 129 23.63 -16.11 -10.64
CA GLU A 129 24.18 -17.47 -10.65
C GLU A 129 23.82 -18.29 -11.91
N LYS A 130 23.22 -17.66 -12.93
CA LYS A 130 23.01 -18.23 -14.27
C LYS A 130 23.78 -17.47 -15.34
#